data_AF-A0A2R6ACY8-F1
#
_entry.id   AF-A0A2R6ACY8-F1
#
_cell.length_a   1.000
_cell.length_b   1.000
_cell.length_c   1.000
_cell.angle_alpha   90.00
_cell.angle_beta   90.00
_cell.angle_gamma   90.00
#
_symmetry.space_group_name_H-M   'P 1'
#
loop_
_entity.id
_entity.type
_entity.pdbx_description
1 polymer ?
#
loop_
_entity_poly.entity_id
_entity_poly.type
_entity_poly.pdbx_seq_one_letter_code
_entity_poly.pdbx_strand_id
1 'polypeptide(L)'
;MSERSVQLVGGSTYIVSLPKDWAQRHKIGARSKVLVVETPSGSLVISPVLKKPRKIEIDVKDDPELAFKLLTAAYLNGYDHIVITSEEKLSEQTRLAVRKCVRRLMGLEVVRENSTSIEVELAAEPKVVSIENGLKRMSSLVITTLQLGLSPKPSLSVDTLNEMDEDADRLNLMYSRRLRQALVEPAELAKLGLDTAHAFDTLTVFKFLSGASITPLPR
;
A
#
# COMPACT_ATOMS: atom_id res chain seq x y z
N MET A 1 -10.67 29.24 7.75
CA MET A 1 -9.21 29.48 7.84
C MET A 1 -8.97 30.30 9.10
N SER A 2 -7.99 29.97 9.93
CA SER A 2 -7.71 30.76 11.13
C SER A 2 -6.20 30.88 11.34
N GLU A 3 -5.73 32.10 11.53
CA GLU A 3 -4.32 32.37 11.80
C GLU A 3 -4.02 32.18 13.28
N ARG A 4 -2.76 31.82 13.59
CA ARG A 4 -2.26 31.64 14.94
C ARG A 4 -0.92 32.34 15.04
N SER A 5 -0.77 33.19 16.06
CA SER A 5 0.52 33.77 16.39
C SER A 5 1.47 32.69 16.88
N VAL A 6 2.73 32.79 16.44
CA VAL A 6 3.82 31.98 16.95
C VAL A 6 4.36 32.64 18.22
N GLN A 7 4.68 31.85 19.25
CA GLN A 7 5.30 32.34 20.48
C GLN A 7 6.72 31.78 20.59
N LEU A 8 7.65 32.59 21.10
CA LEU A 8 9.01 32.17 21.40
C LEU A 8 9.11 31.79 22.88
N VAL A 9 9.56 30.57 23.17
CA VAL A 9 9.73 30.06 24.53
C VAL A 9 11.18 29.58 24.71
N GLY A 10 11.78 29.93 25.85
CA GLY A 10 13.14 29.52 26.20
C GLY A 10 14.24 30.08 25.28
N GLY A 11 13.94 31.11 24.48
CA GLY A 11 14.89 31.81 23.62
C GLY A 11 15.23 31.12 22.29
N SER A 12 14.90 29.84 22.12
CA SER A 12 15.25 29.06 20.92
C SER A 12 14.10 28.27 20.30
N THR A 13 12.96 28.17 20.98
CA THR A 13 11.87 27.27 20.56
C THR A 13 10.62 28.05 20.23
N TYR A 14 10.15 27.88 18.99
CA TYR A 14 8.87 28.44 18.55
C TYR A 14 7.74 27.45 18.83
N ILE A 15 6.62 27.97 19.35
CA ILE A 15 5.40 27.19 19.58
C ILE A 15 4.21 27.82 18.86
N VAL A 16 3.30 26.96 18.40
CA VAL A 16 2.02 27.35 17.80
C VAL A 16 0.90 26.54 18.46
N SER A 17 -0.21 27.20 18.78
CA SER A 17 -1.36 26.53 19.38
C SER A 17 -2.10 25.68 18.35
N LEU A 18 -2.40 24.43 18.70
CA LEU A 18 -3.24 23.55 17.88
C LEU A 18 -4.72 23.94 17.99
N PRO A 19 -5.53 23.78 16.92
CA PRO A 19 -6.97 23.98 17.01
C PRO A 19 -7.61 23.03 18.04
N LYS A 20 -8.38 23.58 18.98
CA LYS A 20 -8.99 22.81 20.09
C LYS A 20 -9.82 21.62 19.60
N ASP A 21 -10.71 21.85 18.63
CA ASP A 21 -11.60 20.81 18.11
C ASP A 21 -10.82 19.71 17.38
N TRP A 22 -9.74 20.06 16.69
CA TRP A 22 -8.85 19.08 16.06
C TRP A 22 -8.13 18.22 17.11
N ALA A 23 -7.57 18.85 18.15
CA ALA A 23 -6.91 18.15 19.24
C ALA A 23 -7.89 17.19 19.96
N GLN A 24 -9.13 17.62 20.23
CA GLN A 24 -10.15 16.78 20.85
C GLN A 24 -10.55 15.58 19.97
N ARG A 25 -10.81 15.80 18.68
CA ARG A 25 -11.14 14.71 17.73
C ARG A 25 -10.05 13.64 17.67
N HIS A 26 -8.79 14.04 17.77
CA HIS A 26 -7.65 13.13 17.77
C HIS A 26 -7.20 12.71 19.18
N LYS A 27 -7.95 13.07 20.23
CA LYS A 27 -7.67 12.76 21.65
C LYS A 27 -6.25 13.19 22.08
N ILE A 28 -5.79 14.32 21.56
CA ILE A 28 -4.50 14.93 21.87
C ILE A 28 -4.68 15.77 23.14
N GLY A 29 -3.98 15.36 24.20
CA GLY A 29 -3.97 16.05 25.49
C GLY A 29 -2.59 16.60 25.84
N ALA A 30 -2.44 17.02 27.10
CA ALA A 30 -1.14 17.39 27.62
C ALA A 30 -0.15 16.22 27.46
N ARG A 31 1.07 16.52 26.99
CA ARG A 31 2.15 15.56 26.74
C ARG A 31 1.93 14.58 25.58
N SER A 32 0.80 14.64 24.86
CA SER A 32 0.65 13.91 23.61
C SER A 32 1.68 14.39 22.59
N LYS A 33 2.25 13.46 21.82
CA LYS A 33 3.14 13.78 20.70
C LYS A 33 2.34 13.91 19.41
N VAL A 34 2.77 14.81 18.55
CA VAL A 34 2.32 14.93 17.17
C VAL A 34 3.54 14.77 16.25
N LEU A 35 3.31 14.28 15.05
CA LEU A 35 4.29 14.34 13.98
C LEU A 35 4.26 15.75 13.40
N VAL A 36 5.44 16.34 13.25
CA VAL A 36 5.65 17.58 12.51
C VAL A 36 6.66 17.25 11.42
N VAL A 37 6.26 17.43 10.17
CA VAL A 37 7.10 17.11 9.02
C VAL A 37 7.11 18.31 8.08
N GLU A 38 8.29 18.72 7.65
CA GLU A 38 8.46 19.71 6.59
C GLU A 38 8.32 19.03 5.23
N THR A 39 7.45 19.56 4.38
CA THR A 39 7.29 19.09 3.00
C THR A 39 8.43 19.61 2.13
N PRO A 40 8.69 19.01 0.95
CA PRO A 40 9.65 19.56 -0.01
C PRO A 40 9.35 21.01 -0.45
N SER A 41 8.10 21.45 -0.34
CA SER A 41 7.67 22.84 -0.59
C SER A 41 7.92 23.80 0.58
N GLY A 42 8.49 23.33 1.70
CA GLY A 42 8.74 24.12 2.91
C GLY A 42 7.51 24.33 3.80
N SER A 43 6.40 23.64 3.53
CA SER A 43 5.20 23.69 4.38
C SER A 43 5.35 22.74 5.57
N LEU A 44 4.84 23.12 6.74
CA LEU A 44 4.79 22.22 7.89
C LEU A 44 3.45 21.46 7.94
N VAL A 45 3.53 20.13 7.95
CA VAL A 45 2.39 19.23 8.16
C VAL A 45 2.41 18.74 9.60
N ILE A 46 1.31 18.93 10.31
CA ILE A 46 1.10 18.41 11.66
C ILE A 46 0.08 17.28 11.59
N SER A 47 0.45 16.09 12.08
CA SER A 47 -0.44 14.93 12.12
C SER A 47 -0.38 14.21 13.47
N PRO A 48 -1.42 13.45 13.86
CA PRO A 48 -1.35 12.56 15.01
C PRO A 48 -0.29 11.47 14.79
N VAL A 49 0.34 10.98 15.88
CA VAL A 49 1.35 9.90 15.81
C VAL A 49 0.71 8.54 15.53
N LEU A 50 -0.47 8.28 16.09
CA LEU A 50 -1.14 6.99 15.98
C LEU A 50 -2.02 6.94 14.72
N LYS A 51 -1.60 6.13 13.75
CA LYS A 51 -2.52 5.61 12.73
C LYS A 51 -3.25 4.39 13.28
N LYS A 52 -4.57 4.43 13.23
CA LYS A 52 -5.38 3.23 13.49
C LYS A 52 -5.38 2.39 12.22
N PRO A 53 -5.18 1.06 12.32
CA PRO A 53 -5.31 0.19 11.15
C PRO A 53 -6.69 0.34 10.55
N ARG A 54 -6.76 0.47 9.23
CA ARG A 54 -8.05 0.60 8.52
C ARG A 54 -8.67 -0.77 8.36
N LYS A 55 -9.87 -0.95 8.89
CA LYS A 55 -10.65 -2.20 8.79
C LYS A 55 -11.79 -2.08 7.78
N ILE A 56 -12.03 -3.15 7.01
CA ILE A 56 -13.20 -3.32 6.17
C ILE A 56 -13.70 -4.76 6.23
N GLU A 57 -15.01 -4.92 6.08
CA GLU A 57 -15.67 -6.21 5.90
C GLU A 57 -16.37 -6.20 4.53
N ILE A 58 -16.26 -7.31 3.80
CA ILE A 58 -16.68 -7.43 2.40
C ILE A 58 -17.40 -8.76 2.23
N ASP A 59 -18.70 -8.69 1.96
CA ASP A 59 -19.46 -9.85 1.52
C ASP A 59 -19.16 -10.16 0.05
N VAL A 60 -18.66 -11.36 -0.21
CA VAL A 60 -18.29 -11.84 -1.54
C VAL A 60 -19.28 -12.84 -2.12
N LYS A 61 -20.34 -13.20 -1.39
CA LYS A 61 -21.39 -14.12 -1.86
C LYS A 61 -20.85 -15.44 -2.42
N ASP A 62 -19.78 -15.94 -1.80
CA ASP A 62 -19.00 -17.11 -2.24
C ASP A 62 -18.54 -17.08 -3.72
N ASP A 63 -18.29 -15.89 -4.28
CA ASP A 63 -17.71 -15.71 -5.62
C ASP A 63 -16.17 -15.59 -5.54
N PRO A 64 -15.40 -16.58 -6.05
CA PRO A 64 -13.94 -16.56 -6.02
C PRO A 64 -13.31 -15.36 -6.76
N GLU A 65 -13.90 -14.93 -7.88
CA GLU A 65 -13.38 -13.82 -8.68
C GLU A 65 -13.67 -12.49 -7.99
N LEU A 66 -14.87 -12.33 -7.44
CA LEU A 66 -15.23 -11.16 -6.65
C LEU A 66 -14.34 -11.04 -5.41
N ALA A 67 -14.09 -12.14 -4.71
CA ALA A 67 -13.20 -12.17 -3.55
C ALA A 67 -11.78 -11.73 -3.92
N PHE A 68 -11.24 -12.22 -5.03
CA PHE A 68 -9.93 -11.81 -5.53
C PHE A 68 -9.87 -10.30 -5.83
N LYS A 69 -10.86 -9.79 -6.57
CA LYS A 69 -10.94 -8.37 -6.98
C LYS A 69 -11.08 -7.44 -5.79
N LEU A 70 -12.02 -7.71 -4.89
CA LEU A 70 -12.31 -6.83 -3.76
C LEU A 70 -11.21 -6.85 -2.71
N LEU A 71 -10.56 -8.00 -2.47
CA LEU A 71 -9.39 -8.08 -1.61
C LEU A 71 -8.22 -7.24 -2.18
N THR A 72 -7.96 -7.34 -3.48
CA THR A 72 -6.94 -6.51 -4.16
C THR A 72 -7.29 -5.02 -4.05
N ALA A 73 -8.55 -4.65 -4.29
CA ALA A 73 -9.01 -3.27 -4.20
C ALA A 73 -8.87 -2.72 -2.78
N ALA A 74 -9.29 -3.47 -1.76
CA ALA A 74 -9.16 -3.09 -0.36
C ALA A 74 -7.68 -2.92 0.03
N TYR A 75 -6.80 -3.82 -0.42
CA TYR A 75 -5.37 -3.65 -0.24
C TYR A 75 -4.85 -2.38 -0.90
N LEU A 76 -5.21 -2.09 -2.15
CA LEU A 76 -4.73 -0.90 -2.84
C LEU A 76 -5.26 0.41 -2.26
N ASN A 77 -6.39 0.37 -1.54
CA ASN A 77 -7.00 1.48 -0.81
C ASN A 77 -6.45 1.67 0.61
N GLY A 78 -5.46 0.86 1.01
CA GLY A 78 -4.78 1.03 2.29
C GLY A 78 -5.51 0.44 3.49
N TYR A 79 -6.42 -0.53 3.28
CA TYR A 79 -7.00 -1.30 4.40
C TYR A 79 -5.98 -2.29 4.93
N ASP A 80 -5.76 -2.29 6.25
CA ASP A 80 -4.77 -3.13 6.95
C ASP A 80 -5.41 -4.39 7.52
N HIS A 81 -6.73 -4.40 7.74
CA HIS A 81 -7.49 -5.56 8.18
C HIS A 81 -8.72 -5.72 7.28
N ILE A 82 -8.80 -6.83 6.56
CA ILE A 82 -9.83 -7.10 5.55
C ILE A 82 -10.51 -8.41 5.93
N VAL A 83 -11.82 -8.35 6.16
CA VAL A 83 -12.64 -9.53 6.45
C VAL A 83 -13.46 -9.86 5.21
N ILE A 84 -13.20 -11.01 4.61
CA ILE A 84 -14.02 -11.56 3.53
C ILE A 84 -15.12 -12.41 4.16
N THR A 85 -16.37 -12.16 3.83
CA THR A 85 -17.55 -12.84 4.40
C THR A 85 -18.49 -13.37 3.31
N SER A 86 -19.37 -14.27 3.71
CA SER A 86 -20.51 -14.76 2.93
C SER A 86 -21.62 -15.17 3.90
N GLU A 87 -22.89 -15.03 3.50
CA GLU A 87 -24.02 -15.52 4.30
C GLU A 87 -23.94 -17.04 4.51
N GLU A 88 -23.55 -17.75 3.45
CA GLU A 88 -23.36 -19.21 3.46
C GLU A 88 -21.88 -19.60 3.62
N LYS A 89 -21.65 -20.90 3.84
CA LYS A 89 -20.30 -21.46 3.96
C LYS A 89 -19.49 -21.19 2.69
N LEU A 90 -18.32 -20.58 2.86
CA LEU A 90 -17.38 -20.35 1.77
C LEU A 90 -16.86 -21.66 1.18
N SER A 91 -16.97 -21.80 -0.14
CA SER A 91 -16.43 -22.91 -0.91
C SER A 91 -14.89 -22.95 -0.88
N GLU A 92 -14.33 -24.13 -1.14
CA GLU A 92 -12.87 -24.28 -1.27
C GLU A 92 -12.30 -23.46 -2.43
N GLN A 93 -13.09 -23.20 -3.48
CA GLN A 93 -12.66 -22.36 -4.61
C GLN A 93 -12.45 -20.91 -4.16
N THR A 94 -13.39 -20.35 -3.39
CA THR A 94 -13.28 -19.00 -2.84
C THR A 94 -12.12 -18.90 -1.85
N ARG A 95 -11.98 -19.89 -0.96
CA ARG A 95 -10.83 -19.97 -0.03
C ARG A 95 -9.51 -20.02 -0.77
N LEU A 96 -9.41 -20.79 -1.85
CA LEU A 96 -8.21 -20.87 -2.67
C LEU A 96 -7.92 -19.55 -3.38
N ALA A 97 -8.94 -18.87 -3.90
CA ALA A 97 -8.79 -17.57 -4.55
C ALA A 97 -8.30 -16.51 -3.57
N VAL A 98 -8.86 -16.45 -2.36
CA VAL A 98 -8.38 -15.57 -1.29
C VAL A 98 -6.93 -15.88 -0.94
N ARG A 99 -6.57 -17.15 -0.68
CA ARG A 99 -5.17 -17.55 -0.38
C ARG A 99 -4.19 -17.21 -1.52
N LYS A 100 -4.59 -17.40 -2.78
CA LYS A 100 -3.80 -17.00 -3.95
C LYS A 100 -3.60 -15.48 -4.00
N CYS A 101 -4.66 -14.71 -3.74
CA CYS A 101 -4.60 -13.26 -3.68
C CYS A 101 -3.67 -12.78 -2.56
N VAL A 102 -3.81 -13.30 -1.35
CA VAL A 102 -2.95 -12.96 -0.20
C VAL A 102 -1.46 -13.16 -0.52
N ARG A 103 -1.08 -14.28 -1.17
CA ARG A 103 0.31 -14.51 -1.58
C ARG A 103 0.86 -13.46 -2.58
N ARG A 104 0.00 -12.81 -3.35
CA ARG A 104 0.39 -11.72 -4.28
C ARG A 104 0.44 -10.35 -3.60
N LEU A 105 -0.13 -10.19 -2.41
CA LEU A 105 -0.24 -8.92 -1.72
C LEU A 105 0.77 -8.87 -0.57
N MET A 106 1.95 -8.29 -0.85
CA MET A 106 3.06 -8.27 0.12
C MET A 106 2.63 -7.71 1.49
N GLY A 107 2.95 -8.47 2.53
CA GLY A 107 2.70 -8.14 3.94
C GLY A 107 1.33 -8.60 4.47
N LEU A 108 0.41 -9.04 3.61
CA LEU A 108 -0.87 -9.61 4.07
C LEU A 108 -0.70 -11.08 4.49
N GLU A 109 -1.36 -11.45 5.58
CA GLU A 109 -1.43 -12.81 6.10
C GLU A 109 -2.86 -13.15 6.50
N VAL A 110 -3.27 -14.41 6.30
CA VAL A 110 -4.54 -14.92 6.81
C VAL A 110 -4.37 -15.17 8.31
N VAL A 111 -5.09 -14.41 9.14
CA VAL A 111 -4.98 -14.50 10.61
C VAL A 111 -6.09 -15.33 11.24
N ARG A 112 -7.23 -15.45 10.57
CA ARG A 112 -8.35 -16.27 11.01
C ARG A 112 -9.15 -16.77 9.81
N GLU A 113 -9.64 -17.99 9.90
CA GLU A 113 -10.48 -18.59 8.88
C GLU A 113 -11.55 -19.46 9.54
N ASN A 114 -12.82 -19.14 9.27
CA ASN A 114 -14.00 -19.85 9.78
C ASN A 114 -14.84 -20.36 8.58
N SER A 115 -16.00 -20.97 8.85
CA SER A 115 -16.88 -21.51 7.78
C SER A 115 -17.41 -20.45 6.81
N THR A 116 -17.71 -19.25 7.30
CA THR A 116 -18.34 -18.16 6.53
C THR A 116 -17.44 -16.93 6.35
N SER A 117 -16.20 -16.96 6.85
CA SER A 117 -15.32 -15.80 6.82
C SER A 117 -13.83 -16.13 6.79
N ILE A 118 -13.05 -15.21 6.21
CA ILE A 118 -11.58 -15.22 6.18
C ILE A 118 -11.10 -13.81 6.57
N GLU A 119 -10.34 -13.70 7.65
CA GLU A 119 -9.71 -12.46 8.10
C GLU A 119 -8.27 -12.41 7.63
N VAL A 120 -7.91 -11.31 6.98
CA VAL A 120 -6.57 -11.05 6.47
C VAL A 120 -6.04 -9.75 7.06
N GLU A 121 -4.82 -9.76 7.57
CA GLU A 121 -4.17 -8.60 8.18
C GLU A 121 -2.81 -8.30 7.56
N LEU A 122 -2.44 -7.03 7.52
CA LEU A 122 -1.10 -6.59 7.19
C LEU A 122 -0.18 -6.80 8.39
N ALA A 123 0.39 -8.00 8.52
CA ALA A 123 1.19 -8.42 9.68
C ALA A 123 2.49 -7.62 9.86
N ALA A 124 3.08 -7.17 8.74
CA ALA A 124 4.23 -6.27 8.74
C ALA A 124 4.10 -5.27 7.60
N GLU A 125 4.24 -3.98 7.89
CA GLU A 125 4.59 -3.02 6.83
C GLU A 125 5.97 -3.45 6.29
N PRO A 126 6.08 -3.81 5.00
CA PRO A 126 7.38 -4.14 4.42
C PRO A 126 8.34 -2.99 4.70
N LYS A 127 9.61 -3.29 5.04
CA LYS A 127 10.64 -2.24 5.03
C LYS A 127 10.76 -1.76 3.60
N VAL A 128 10.00 -0.72 3.26
CA VAL A 128 9.97 -0.14 1.93
C VAL A 128 11.36 0.42 1.70
N VAL A 129 12.10 -0.23 0.80
CA VAL A 129 13.29 0.39 0.20
C VAL A 129 12.82 1.71 -0.43
N SER A 130 13.66 2.73 -0.53
CA SER A 130 13.29 4.00 -1.17
C SER A 130 12.52 3.76 -2.48
N ILE A 131 11.52 4.60 -2.76
CA ILE A 131 10.70 4.51 -3.99
C ILE A 131 11.59 4.34 -5.24
N GLU A 132 12.71 5.05 -5.30
CA GLU A 132 13.72 4.96 -6.35
C GLU A 132 14.30 3.54 -6.50
N ASN A 133 14.71 2.91 -5.41
CA ASN A 133 15.23 1.54 -5.44
C ASN A 133 14.13 0.53 -5.80
N GLY A 134 12.88 0.82 -5.41
CA GLY A 134 11.71 0.08 -5.87
C GLY A 134 11.54 0.08 -7.38
N LEU A 135 11.59 1.28 -7.98
CA LEU A 135 11.52 1.45 -9.43
C LEU A 135 12.67 0.75 -10.14
N LYS A 136 13.91 0.92 -9.66
CA LYS A 136 15.09 0.24 -10.23
C LYS A 136 14.91 -1.28 -10.21
N ARG A 137 14.52 -1.83 -9.06
CA ARG A 137 14.31 -3.28 -8.90
C ARG A 137 13.23 -3.81 -9.83
N MET A 138 12.07 -3.14 -9.87
CA MET A 138 10.97 -3.56 -10.75
C MET A 138 11.36 -3.45 -12.23
N SER A 139 12.02 -2.35 -12.62
CA SER A 139 12.49 -2.17 -14.00
C SER A 139 13.45 -3.27 -14.42
N SER A 140 14.43 -3.59 -13.56
CA SER A 140 15.38 -4.68 -13.83
C SER A 140 14.68 -6.03 -13.97
N LEU A 141 13.69 -6.33 -13.11
CA LEU A 141 12.92 -7.57 -13.22
C LEU A 141 12.18 -7.64 -14.55
N VAL A 142 11.38 -6.63 -14.88
CA VAL A 142 10.59 -6.59 -16.13
C VAL A 142 11.50 -6.72 -17.36
N ILE A 143 12.59 -5.93 -17.43
CA ILE A 143 13.54 -5.97 -18.56
C ILE A 143 14.17 -7.36 -18.68
N THR A 144 14.60 -7.96 -17.55
CA THR A 144 15.23 -9.28 -17.57
C THR A 144 14.24 -10.36 -18.01
N THR A 145 13.02 -10.35 -17.48
CA THR A 145 11.96 -11.30 -17.88
C THR A 145 11.67 -11.20 -19.37
N LEU A 146 11.56 -9.98 -19.92
CA LEU A 146 11.35 -9.77 -21.35
C LEU A 146 12.52 -10.27 -22.20
N GLN A 147 13.76 -9.96 -21.80
CA GLN A 147 14.96 -10.40 -22.53
C GLN A 147 15.07 -11.93 -22.58
N LEU A 148 14.75 -12.61 -21.47
CA LEU A 148 14.79 -14.06 -21.39
C LEU A 148 13.62 -14.74 -22.11
N GLY A 149 12.42 -14.17 -22.02
CA GLY A 149 11.21 -14.69 -22.67
C GLY A 149 11.18 -14.50 -24.19
N LEU A 150 11.82 -13.43 -24.69
CA LEU A 150 11.93 -13.16 -26.14
C LEU A 150 13.19 -13.78 -26.76
N SER A 151 14.02 -14.47 -25.98
CA SER A 151 15.22 -15.14 -26.49
C SER A 151 14.83 -16.25 -27.47
N PRO A 152 15.48 -16.35 -28.65
CA PRO A 152 15.26 -17.46 -29.59
C PRO A 152 15.54 -18.84 -29.00
N LYS A 153 16.38 -18.89 -27.96
CA LYS A 153 16.68 -20.07 -27.16
C LYS A 153 16.51 -19.71 -25.69
N PRO A 154 15.29 -19.84 -25.13
CA PRO A 154 15.04 -19.48 -23.75
C PRO A 154 15.86 -20.38 -22.82
N SER A 155 16.58 -19.75 -21.89
CA SER A 155 17.42 -20.45 -20.91
C SER A 155 16.68 -20.84 -19.63
N LEU A 156 15.45 -20.35 -19.46
CA LEU A 156 14.56 -20.61 -18.32
C LEU A 156 13.26 -21.25 -18.79
N SER A 157 12.59 -21.97 -17.90
CA SER A 157 11.25 -22.48 -18.16
C SER A 157 10.22 -21.34 -18.15
N VAL A 158 9.06 -21.59 -18.78
CA VAL A 158 7.92 -20.67 -18.76
C VAL A 158 7.45 -20.41 -17.32
N ASP A 159 7.47 -21.43 -16.46
CA ASP A 159 7.06 -21.29 -15.05
C ASP A 159 7.99 -20.33 -14.30
N THR A 160 9.31 -20.41 -14.50
CA THR A 160 10.26 -19.46 -13.89
C THR A 160 10.04 -18.03 -14.41
N LEU A 161 9.74 -17.86 -15.69
CA LEU A 161 9.41 -16.54 -16.24
C LEU A 161 8.12 -15.97 -15.62
N ASN A 162 7.10 -16.81 -15.43
CA ASN A 162 5.86 -16.42 -14.76
C ASN A 162 6.09 -16.05 -13.29
N GLU A 163 6.95 -16.76 -12.57
CA GLU A 163 7.32 -16.39 -11.19
C GLU A 163 8.03 -15.03 -11.13
N MET A 164 8.92 -14.75 -12.07
CA MET A 164 9.58 -13.44 -12.17
C MET A 164 8.60 -12.31 -12.51
N ASP A 165 7.60 -12.59 -13.35
CA ASP A 165 6.50 -11.68 -13.68
C ASP A 165 5.63 -11.40 -12.45
N GLU A 166 5.24 -12.45 -11.71
CA GLU A 166 4.51 -12.32 -10.45
C GLU A 166 5.27 -11.46 -9.42
N ASP A 167 6.60 -11.58 -9.35
CA ASP A 167 7.43 -10.77 -8.46
C ASP A 167 7.41 -9.28 -8.84
N ALA A 168 7.44 -8.95 -10.14
CA ALA A 168 7.27 -7.58 -10.61
C ALA A 168 5.87 -7.02 -10.26
N ASP A 169 4.84 -7.85 -10.42
CA ASP A 169 3.46 -7.53 -10.06
C ASP A 169 3.28 -7.26 -8.56
N ARG A 170 3.89 -8.08 -7.71
CA ARG A 170 3.88 -7.91 -6.25
C ARG A 170 4.54 -6.58 -5.85
N LEU A 171 5.67 -6.22 -6.49
CA LEU A 171 6.32 -4.92 -6.27
C LEU A 171 5.41 -3.76 -6.69
N ASN A 172 4.77 -3.84 -7.86
CA ASN A 172 3.82 -2.83 -8.32
C ASN A 172 2.67 -2.63 -7.32
N LEU A 173 2.07 -3.71 -6.83
CA LEU A 173 0.96 -3.64 -5.88
C LEU A 173 1.40 -2.99 -4.56
N MET A 174 2.55 -3.39 -4.02
CA MET A 174 3.12 -2.84 -2.80
C MET A 174 3.41 -1.33 -2.92
N TYR A 175 4.15 -0.92 -3.96
CA TYR A 175 4.48 0.50 -4.17
C TYR A 175 3.24 1.33 -4.52
N SER A 176 2.32 0.78 -5.30
CA SER A 176 1.04 1.43 -5.59
C SER A 176 0.23 1.70 -4.32
N ARG A 177 0.15 0.74 -3.40
CA ARG A 177 -0.51 0.93 -2.09
C ARG A 177 0.18 2.06 -1.32
N ARG A 178 1.50 2.01 -1.20
CA ARG A 178 2.29 3.00 -0.45
C ARG A 178 2.13 4.42 -1.00
N LEU A 179 2.22 4.59 -2.31
CA LEU A 179 2.05 5.87 -2.99
C LEU A 179 0.62 6.40 -2.85
N ARG A 180 -0.41 5.55 -3.00
CA ARG A 180 -1.80 5.96 -2.76
C ARG A 180 -2.04 6.40 -1.32
N GLN A 181 -1.49 5.67 -0.35
CA GLN A 181 -1.57 6.08 1.06
C GLN A 181 -0.87 7.42 1.28
N ALA A 182 0.29 7.65 0.64
CA ALA A 182 1.00 8.93 0.72
C ALA A 182 0.21 10.09 0.09
N LEU A 183 -0.44 9.87 -1.06
CA LEU A 183 -1.26 10.89 -1.73
C LEU A 183 -2.47 11.34 -0.89
N VAL A 184 -2.98 10.47 -0.01
CA VAL A 184 -4.08 10.79 0.91
C VAL A 184 -3.58 11.39 2.24
N GLU A 185 -2.36 11.04 2.66
CA GLU A 185 -1.79 11.42 3.95
C GLU A 185 -0.53 12.29 3.77
N PRO A 186 -0.64 13.64 3.85
CA PRO A 186 0.48 14.54 3.59
C PRO A 186 1.73 14.27 4.43
N ALA A 187 1.56 13.77 5.66
CA ALA A 187 2.67 13.40 6.52
C ALA A 187 3.45 12.18 5.99
N GLU A 188 2.81 11.21 5.34
CA GLU A 188 3.51 10.10 4.69
C GLU A 188 4.21 10.54 3.41
N LEU A 189 3.57 11.42 2.63
CA LEU A 189 4.18 11.99 1.43
C LEU A 189 5.48 12.73 1.77
N ALA A 190 5.45 13.56 2.81
CA ALA A 190 6.62 14.27 3.30
C ALA A 190 7.71 13.32 3.83
N LYS A 191 7.35 12.23 4.53
CA LYS A 191 8.32 11.17 4.93
C LYS A 191 9.00 10.49 3.74
N LEU A 192 8.32 10.40 2.60
CA LEU A 192 8.92 9.86 1.37
C LEU A 192 9.81 10.87 0.65
N GLY A 193 9.84 12.14 1.08
CA GLY A 193 10.57 13.21 0.40
C GLY A 193 10.00 13.56 -0.97
N LEU A 194 8.73 13.25 -1.21
CA LEU A 194 8.05 13.52 -2.48
C LEU A 194 7.03 14.64 -2.31
N ASP A 195 6.72 15.32 -3.41
CA ASP A 195 5.48 16.10 -3.52
C ASP A 195 4.40 15.28 -4.25
N THR A 196 3.21 15.85 -4.35
CA THR A 196 2.04 15.18 -4.93
C THR A 196 2.23 14.83 -6.40
N ALA A 197 2.87 15.73 -7.17
CA ALA A 197 3.09 15.52 -8.61
C ALA A 197 4.09 14.37 -8.82
N HIS A 198 5.23 14.42 -8.15
CA HIS A 198 6.22 13.35 -8.21
C HIS A 198 5.67 12.00 -7.75
N ALA A 199 4.84 11.96 -6.70
CA ALA A 199 4.21 10.71 -6.25
C ALA A 199 3.21 10.15 -7.27
N PHE A 200 2.44 11.02 -7.93
CA PHE A 200 1.51 10.62 -9.00
C PHE A 200 2.25 10.11 -10.25
N ASP A 201 3.30 10.81 -10.69
CA ASP A 201 4.12 10.40 -11.82
C ASP A 201 4.80 9.06 -11.55
N THR A 202 5.35 8.89 -10.33
CA THR A 202 5.96 7.63 -9.91
C THR A 202 4.95 6.48 -9.93
N LEU A 203 3.72 6.71 -9.43
CA LEU A 203 2.64 5.71 -9.48
C LEU A 203 2.34 5.30 -10.93
N THR A 204 2.33 6.28 -11.85
CA THR A 204 2.11 6.04 -13.28
C THR A 204 3.21 5.17 -13.89
N VAL A 205 4.48 5.41 -13.54
CA VAL A 205 5.60 4.58 -13.98
C VAL A 205 5.47 3.13 -13.48
N PHE A 206 5.15 2.92 -12.20
CA PHE A 206 4.90 1.57 -11.68
C PHE A 206 3.79 0.84 -12.44
N LYS A 207 2.70 1.55 -12.77
CA LYS A 207 1.60 1.00 -13.56
C LYS A 207 2.01 0.67 -15.00
N PHE A 208 2.79 1.53 -15.63
CA PHE A 208 3.33 1.28 -16.95
C PHE A 208 4.23 0.03 -16.98
N LEU A 209 5.16 -0.10 -16.03
CA LEU A 209 6.05 -1.26 -15.94
C LEU A 209 5.30 -2.58 -15.74
N SER A 210 4.25 -2.59 -14.91
CA SER A 210 3.41 -3.78 -14.72
C SER A 210 2.61 -4.14 -15.96
N GLY A 211 2.16 -3.14 -16.73
CA GLY A 211 1.49 -3.39 -18.02
C GLY A 211 2.43 -3.88 -19.14
N ALA A 212 3.73 -3.62 -19.02
CA ALA A 212 4.76 -4.12 -19.94
C ALA A 212 5.26 -5.53 -19.58
N SER A 213 4.95 -5.99 -18.35
CA SER A 213 5.18 -7.36 -17.91
C SER A 213 4.31 -8.33 -18.74
N ILE A 214 4.81 -9.54 -18.98
CA ILE A 214 4.28 -10.43 -20.02
C ILE A 214 2.87 -10.85 -19.64
N THR A 215 1.85 -10.36 -20.37
CA THR A 215 0.51 -10.96 -20.37
C THR A 215 0.69 -12.46 -20.59
N PRO A 216 0.15 -13.35 -19.74
CA PRO A 216 0.51 -14.76 -19.73
C PRO A 216 0.45 -15.32 -21.14
N LEU A 217 1.59 -15.80 -21.63
CA LEU A 217 1.66 -16.44 -22.93
C LEU A 217 0.63 -17.57 -22.92
N PRO A 218 -0.31 -17.60 -23.89
CA PRO A 218 -1.29 -18.67 -23.94
C PRO A 218 -0.55 -20.01 -23.99
N ARG A 219 -0.99 -20.92 -23.11
CA ARG A 219 -0.52 -22.32 -23.09
C ARG A 219 -0.83 -23.03 -24.39
#